data_AF-A0A6I5E2T5-F1
#
_entry.id   AF-A0A6I5E2T5-F1
#
_cell.length_a   1.000
_cell.length_b   1.000
_cell.length_c   1.000
_cell.angle_alpha   90.00
_cell.angle_beta   90.00
_cell.angle_gamma   90.00
#
_symmetry.space_group_name_H-M   'P 1'
#
loop_
_entity.id
_entity.type
_entity.pdbx_description
1 polymer ?
#
loop_
_entity_poly.entity_id
_entity_poly.type
_entity_poly.pdbx_seq_one_letter_code
_entity_poly.pdbx_strand_id
1 'polypeptide(L)'
;MDFELIEGAPEFGCLIAEVEETGERIRLTADGEPAGVLLAAAELATLEYWAARHNKGARPQDEPADEYPPGPTSYGPYIGYSHPHGGMTLTRGRLVVAELRDAETVAWLEEQAMYGRQGYMGPKQSAAFAEFLARQTPVGDEH
;
A
#
# COMPACT_ATOMS: atom_id res chain seq x y z
N MET A 1 10.28 -2.17 7.49
CA MET A 1 11.55 -1.42 7.47
C MET A 1 11.27 -0.08 6.81
N ASP A 2 11.86 1.00 7.32
CA ASP A 2 11.58 2.37 6.88
C ASP A 2 12.79 2.90 6.09
N PHE A 3 12.56 3.53 4.93
CA PHE A 3 13.60 4.08 4.05
C PHE A 3 13.24 5.47 3.58
N GLU A 4 14.24 6.34 3.40
CA GLU A 4 14.03 7.66 2.82
C GLU A 4 13.76 7.55 1.31
N LEU A 5 12.68 8.18 0.82
CA LEU A 5 12.34 8.18 -0.60
C LEU A 5 13.29 9.11 -1.37
N ILE A 6 14.19 8.53 -2.16
CA ILE A 6 14.95 9.25 -3.18
C ILE A 6 14.52 8.71 -4.54
N GLU A 7 13.54 9.37 -5.16
CA GLU A 7 13.08 8.99 -6.49
C GLU A 7 14.23 9.08 -7.51
N GLY A 8 14.40 8.03 -8.32
CA GLY A 8 15.46 7.94 -9.32
C GLY A 8 16.81 7.41 -8.80
N ALA A 9 16.90 7.12 -7.50
CA ALA A 9 18.09 6.53 -6.93
C ALA A 9 18.20 5.04 -7.29
N PRO A 10 19.38 4.52 -7.68
CA PRO A 10 19.58 3.11 -8.04
C PRO A 10 19.20 2.15 -6.89
N GLU A 11 19.27 2.63 -5.64
CA GLU A 11 18.86 1.93 -4.43
C GLU A 11 17.39 1.55 -4.45
N PHE A 12 16.54 2.33 -5.12
CA PHE A 12 15.11 2.03 -5.24
C PHE A 12 14.88 0.71 -5.97
N GLY A 13 15.71 0.38 -6.97
CA GLY A 13 15.64 -0.91 -7.67
C GLY A 13 15.87 -2.11 -6.75
N CYS A 14 16.71 -1.98 -5.71
CA CYS A 14 16.93 -3.02 -4.72
C CYS A 14 15.69 -3.23 -3.83
N LEU A 15 15.00 -2.14 -3.46
CA LEU A 15 13.75 -2.23 -2.69
C LEU A 15 12.66 -2.94 -3.49
N ILE A 16 12.55 -2.65 -4.79
CA ILE A 16 11.59 -3.33 -5.68
C ILE A 16 11.90 -4.84 -5.74
N ALA A 17 13.17 -5.20 -5.87
CA ALA A 17 13.58 -6.61 -5.89
C ALA A 17 13.25 -7.33 -4.58
N GLU A 18 13.47 -6.68 -3.43
CA GLU A 18 13.13 -7.23 -2.12
C GLU A 18 11.64 -7.52 -1.99
N VAL A 19 10.79 -6.56 -2.38
CA VAL A 19 9.33 -6.74 -2.38
C VAL A 19 8.89 -7.83 -3.35
N GLU A 20 9.49 -7.90 -4.54
CA GLU A 20 9.19 -8.96 -5.51
C GLU A 20 9.58 -10.35 -4.98
N GLU A 21 10.73 -10.47 -4.30
CA GLU A 21 11.27 -11.75 -3.82
C GLU A 21 10.53 -12.25 -2.57
N THR A 22 10.29 -11.35 -1.61
CA THR A 22 9.80 -11.73 -0.27
C THR A 22 8.30 -11.50 -0.11
N GLY A 23 7.74 -10.55 -0.86
CA GLY A 23 6.39 -10.02 -0.62
C GLY A 23 6.28 -9.15 0.64
N GLU A 24 7.37 -8.88 1.34
CA GLU A 24 7.36 -7.99 2.51
C GLU A 24 7.18 -6.54 2.08
N ARG A 25 6.41 -5.79 2.87
CA ARG A 25 6.19 -4.36 2.59
C ARG A 25 7.37 -3.52 3.04
N ILE A 26 7.65 -2.49 2.25
CA ILE A 26 8.64 -1.48 2.57
C ILE A 26 7.92 -0.15 2.78
N ARG A 27 8.15 0.48 3.93
CA ARG A 27 7.64 1.82 4.22
C ARG A 27 8.68 2.84 3.77
N LEU A 28 8.22 3.86 3.09
CA LEU A 28 9.03 4.97 2.62
C LEU A 28 8.66 6.21 3.42
N THR A 29 9.67 6.93 3.89
CA THR A 29 9.54 8.16 4.65
C THR A 29 10.06 9.34 3.84
N ALA A 30 9.44 10.50 3.97
CA ALA A 30 9.94 11.78 3.50
C ALA A 30 9.98 12.74 4.69
N ASP A 31 11.11 13.41 4.92
CA ASP A 31 11.32 14.27 6.09
C ASP A 31 11.02 13.61 7.45
N GLY A 32 11.21 12.28 7.54
CA GLY A 32 10.93 11.49 8.74
C GLY A 32 9.48 11.04 8.89
N GLU A 33 8.57 11.47 8.02
CA GLU A 33 7.15 11.10 8.05
C GLU A 33 6.84 9.98 7.02
N PRO A 34 5.90 9.06 7.31
CA PRO A 34 5.47 8.04 6.35
C PRO A 34 4.90 8.67 5.07
N ALA A 35 5.64 8.57 3.96
CA ALA A 35 5.25 9.13 2.68
C ALA A 35 4.59 8.10 1.77
N GLY A 36 5.03 6.84 1.85
CA GLY A 36 4.50 5.79 0.99
C GLY A 36 4.80 4.38 1.48
N VAL A 37 4.16 3.42 0.84
CA VAL A 37 4.35 2.01 1.08
C VAL A 37 4.52 1.32 -0.27
N LEU A 38 5.66 0.66 -0.42
CA LEU A 38 5.92 -0.26 -1.50
C LEU A 38 5.43 -1.65 -1.08
N LEU A 39 4.53 -2.23 -1.87
CA LEU A 39 3.94 -3.54 -1.59
C LEU A 39 3.80 -4.37 -2.87
N ALA A 40 3.76 -5.69 -2.71
CA ALA A 40 3.59 -6.59 -3.83
C ALA A 40 2.22 -6.35 -4.50
N ALA A 41 2.17 -6.43 -5.84
CA ALA A 41 0.93 -6.19 -6.58
C ALA A 41 -0.20 -7.15 -6.17
N ALA A 42 0.15 -8.41 -5.88
CA ALA A 42 -0.81 -9.41 -5.39
C ALA A 42 -1.37 -9.06 -3.99
N GLU A 43 -0.57 -8.42 -3.15
CA GLU A 43 -1.01 -7.97 -1.83
C GLU A 43 -1.98 -6.80 -1.96
N LEU A 44 -1.66 -5.79 -2.78
CA LEU A 44 -2.57 -4.67 -3.03
C LEU A 44 -3.92 -5.17 -3.56
N ALA A 45 -3.89 -6.06 -4.56
CA ALA A 45 -5.11 -6.64 -5.13
C ALA A 45 -5.95 -7.39 -4.07
N THR A 46 -5.29 -8.05 -3.10
CA THR A 46 -5.97 -8.70 -1.98
C THR A 46 -6.63 -7.70 -1.04
N LEU A 47 -5.93 -6.61 -0.70
CA LEU A 47 -6.47 -5.54 0.13
C LEU A 47 -7.69 -4.90 -0.53
N GLU A 48 -7.57 -4.50 -1.80
CA GLU A 48 -8.66 -3.89 -2.58
C GLU A 48 -9.88 -4.83 -2.67
N TYR A 49 -9.65 -6.12 -2.94
CA TYR A 49 -10.72 -7.12 -3.01
C TYR A 49 -11.54 -7.21 -1.71
N TRP A 50 -10.87 -7.20 -0.56
CA TRP A 50 -11.56 -7.29 0.72
C TRP A 50 -12.15 -5.94 1.14
N ALA A 51 -11.45 -4.84 0.91
CA ALA A 51 -11.94 -3.49 1.17
C ALA A 51 -13.27 -3.22 0.46
N ALA A 52 -13.36 -3.58 -0.83
CA ALA A 52 -14.56 -3.42 -1.66
C ALA A 52 -15.81 -4.12 -1.11
N ARG A 53 -15.64 -5.11 -0.22
CA ARG A 53 -16.76 -5.83 0.41
C ARG A 53 -17.31 -5.13 1.63
N HIS A 54 -16.49 -4.36 2.33
CA HIS A 54 -16.96 -3.52 3.42
C HIS A 54 -17.46 -2.18 2.89
N ASN A 55 -16.68 -1.57 2.01
CA ASN A 55 -16.94 -0.25 1.46
C ASN A 55 -16.95 -0.33 -0.06
N LYS A 56 -18.13 -0.15 -0.66
CA LYS A 56 -18.30 -0.13 -2.12
C LYS A 56 -17.87 1.20 -2.76
N GLY A 57 -17.57 2.21 -1.94
CA GLY A 57 -17.03 3.48 -2.41
C GLY A 57 -15.52 3.41 -2.56
N ALA A 58 -14.99 4.07 -3.59
CA ALA A 58 -13.57 4.38 -3.64
C ALA A 58 -13.24 5.33 -2.47
N ARG A 59 -12.02 5.22 -1.90
CA ARG A 59 -11.48 6.32 -1.08
C ARG A 59 -11.60 7.61 -1.91
N PRO A 60 -12.01 8.75 -1.31
CA PRO A 60 -11.86 10.04 -1.96
C PRO A 60 -10.43 10.15 -2.47
N GLN A 61 -10.25 10.18 -3.80
CA GLN A 61 -8.94 10.39 -4.38
C GLN A 61 -8.60 11.86 -4.23
N ASP A 62 -7.35 12.15 -3.90
CA ASP A 62 -6.86 13.52 -3.96
C ASP A 62 -6.98 14.04 -5.39
N GLU A 63 -7.14 15.36 -5.51
CA GLU A 63 -7.15 16.00 -6.82
C GLU A 63 -5.85 15.64 -7.56
N PRO A 64 -5.93 15.32 -8.86
CA PRO A 64 -4.74 14.99 -9.63
C PRO A 64 -3.77 16.16 -9.58
N ALA A 65 -2.48 15.88 -9.50
CA ALA A 65 -1.46 16.90 -9.64
C ALA A 65 -1.65 17.64 -10.97
N ASP A 66 -1.43 18.96 -10.97
CA ASP A 66 -1.56 19.82 -12.16
C ASP A 66 -0.60 19.40 -13.29
N GLU A 67 0.51 18.74 -12.93
CA GLU A 67 1.54 18.29 -13.86
C GLU A 67 1.54 16.76 -13.97
N TYR A 68 1.47 16.26 -15.20
CA TYR A 68 1.64 14.83 -15.45
C TYR A 68 3.08 14.42 -15.14
N PRO A 69 3.31 13.26 -14.48
CA PRO A 69 4.65 12.78 -14.26
C PRO A 69 5.43 12.66 -15.57
N PRO A 70 6.75 12.94 -15.56
CA PRO A 70 7.60 12.60 -16.70
C PRO A 70 7.43 11.11 -17.00
N GLY A 71 7.54 10.72 -18.27
CA GLY A 71 7.27 9.36 -18.73
C GLY A 71 7.98 8.25 -17.94
N PRO A 72 7.71 6.97 -18.24
CA PRO A 72 8.09 5.85 -17.38
C PRO A 72 9.57 5.86 -16.97
N THR A 73 9.85 5.66 -15.69
CA THR A 73 11.21 5.72 -15.12
C THR A 73 11.80 4.32 -15.00
N SER A 74 13.08 4.15 -15.35
CA SER A 74 13.78 2.87 -15.23
C SER A 74 14.51 2.75 -13.89
N TYR A 75 14.36 1.60 -13.24
CA TYR A 75 15.09 1.20 -12.03
C TYR A 75 15.75 -0.16 -12.27
N GLY A 76 16.79 -0.20 -13.10
CA GLY A 76 17.41 -1.45 -13.52
C GLY A 76 16.46 -2.29 -14.40
N PRO A 77 16.10 -3.54 -14.01
CA PRO A 77 15.18 -4.37 -14.78
C PRO A 77 13.71 -3.92 -14.66
N TYR A 78 13.42 -2.95 -13.78
CA TYR A 78 12.08 -2.47 -13.50
C TYR A 78 11.75 -1.19 -14.26
N ILE A 79 10.47 -1.04 -14.62
CA ILE A 79 9.91 0.20 -15.16
C ILE A 79 8.78 0.66 -14.23
N GLY A 80 8.87 1.91 -13.77
CA GLY A 80 7.87 2.58 -12.97
C GLY A 80 7.01 3.55 -13.75
N TYR A 81 5.71 3.50 -13.50
CA TYR A 81 4.69 4.37 -14.10
C TYR A 81 4.02 5.16 -12.98
N SER A 82 4.46 6.40 -12.76
CA SER A 82 3.87 7.27 -11.75
C SER A 82 2.44 7.65 -12.12
N HIS A 83 1.56 7.71 -11.12
CA HIS A 83 0.16 8.08 -11.34
C HIS A 83 -0.07 9.58 -11.06
N PRO A 84 -1.02 10.24 -11.74
CA PRO A 84 -1.35 11.64 -11.50
C PRO A 84 -1.86 11.95 -10.08
N HIS A 85 -2.44 10.95 -9.40
CA HIS A 85 -2.96 11.06 -8.03
C HIS A 85 -1.97 10.58 -6.97
N GLY A 86 -0.69 10.45 -7.32
CA GLY A 86 0.34 9.88 -6.45
C GLY A 86 0.45 8.36 -6.54
N GLY A 87 1.61 7.86 -6.11
CA GLY A 87 1.98 6.46 -6.23
C GLY A 87 2.52 6.07 -7.61
N MET A 88 2.83 4.79 -7.77
CA MET A 88 3.51 4.27 -8.96
C MET A 88 3.22 2.77 -9.16
N THR A 89 2.93 2.37 -10.39
CA THR A 89 2.90 0.95 -10.78
C THR A 89 4.30 0.52 -11.21
N LEU A 90 4.82 -0.59 -10.67
CA LEU A 90 6.14 -1.11 -11.01
C LEU A 90 6.05 -2.44 -11.76
N THR A 91 6.79 -2.53 -12.86
CA THR A 91 6.77 -3.69 -13.75
C THR A 91 8.14 -4.28 -14.00
N ARG A 92 8.19 -5.59 -14.24
CA ARG A 92 9.35 -6.31 -14.80
C ARG A 92 8.90 -7.02 -16.07
N GLY A 93 9.31 -6.50 -17.23
CA GLY A 93 8.82 -6.96 -18.52
C GLY A 93 7.32 -6.72 -18.69
N ARG A 94 6.50 -7.78 -18.61
CA ARG A 94 5.02 -7.71 -18.72
C ARG A 94 4.29 -7.94 -17.40
N LEU A 95 5.04 -8.14 -16.31
CA LEU A 95 4.48 -8.44 -15.00
C LEU A 95 4.44 -7.16 -14.17
N VAL A 96 3.32 -6.90 -13.50
CA VAL A 96 3.26 -5.93 -12.41
C VAL A 96 3.77 -6.64 -11.16
N VAL A 97 4.85 -6.14 -10.58
CA VAL A 97 5.56 -6.81 -9.48
C VAL A 97 5.23 -6.15 -8.14
N ALA A 98 5.14 -4.82 -8.14
CA ALA A 98 4.91 -4.03 -6.96
C ALA A 98 4.14 -2.75 -7.31
N GLU A 99 3.62 -2.13 -6.26
CA GLU A 99 2.90 -0.87 -6.31
C GLU A 99 3.49 0.02 -5.22
N LEU A 100 3.66 1.31 -5.51
CA LEU A 100 3.91 2.33 -4.52
C LEU A 100 2.59 3.07 -4.28
N ARG A 101 2.13 3.12 -3.04
CA ARG A 101 0.91 3.83 -2.63
C ARG A 101 1.22 4.75 -1.45
N ASP A 102 0.43 5.80 -1.27
CA ASP A 102 0.54 6.63 -0.08
C ASP A 102 0.21 5.80 1.17
N ALA A 103 0.89 6.12 2.28
CA ALA A 103 0.78 5.35 3.51
C ALA A 103 -0.65 5.34 4.08
N GLU A 104 -1.36 6.47 3.95
CA GLU A 104 -2.75 6.58 4.40
C GLU A 104 -3.69 5.68 3.60
N THR A 105 -3.49 5.53 2.29
CA THR A 105 -4.33 4.68 1.42
C THR A 105 -4.15 3.24 1.82
N VAL A 106 -2.90 2.81 2.07
CA VAL A 106 -2.65 1.45 2.52
C VAL A 106 -3.29 1.21 3.89
N ALA A 107 -3.12 2.12 4.85
CA ALA A 107 -3.75 2.00 6.16
C ALA A 107 -5.29 1.92 6.08
N TRP A 108 -5.90 2.77 5.25
CA TRP A 108 -7.33 2.74 4.99
C TRP A 108 -7.76 1.41 4.36
N LEU A 109 -7.05 0.93 3.33
CA LEU A 109 -7.34 -0.35 2.66
C LEU A 109 -7.25 -1.53 3.63
N GLU A 110 -6.28 -1.52 4.55
CA GLU A 110 -6.14 -2.54 5.58
C GLU A 110 -7.34 -2.57 6.52
N GLU A 111 -7.76 -1.41 7.01
CA GLU A 111 -8.93 -1.28 7.87
C GLU A 111 -10.19 -1.78 7.14
N GLN A 112 -10.41 -1.33 5.90
CA GLN A 112 -11.58 -1.76 5.13
C GLN A 112 -11.53 -3.26 4.83
N ALA A 113 -10.35 -3.79 4.50
CA ALA A 113 -10.15 -5.22 4.24
C ALA A 113 -10.41 -6.06 5.49
N MET A 114 -10.00 -5.58 6.66
CA MET A 114 -10.23 -6.22 7.95
C MET A 114 -11.73 -6.42 8.21
N TYR A 115 -12.53 -5.35 8.13
CA TYR A 115 -13.98 -5.43 8.28
C TYR A 115 -14.64 -6.24 7.14
N GLY A 116 -14.11 -6.12 5.93
CA GLY A 116 -14.57 -6.88 4.76
C GLY A 116 -14.44 -8.38 4.96
N ARG A 117 -13.34 -8.84 5.56
CA ARG A 117 -13.12 -10.25 5.93
C ARG A 117 -14.05 -10.69 7.06
N GLN A 118 -14.24 -9.85 8.08
CA GLN A 118 -15.10 -10.17 9.22
C GLN A 118 -16.54 -10.50 8.80
N GLY A 119 -17.08 -9.81 7.80
CA GLY A 119 -18.43 -10.06 7.27
C GLY A 119 -18.62 -11.45 6.64
N TYR A 120 -17.53 -12.14 6.29
CA TYR A 120 -17.54 -13.48 5.67
C TYR A 120 -17.11 -14.59 6.64
N MET A 121 -16.75 -14.24 7.89
CA MET A 121 -16.47 -15.22 8.94
C MET A 121 -17.77 -15.81 9.49
N GLY A 122 -17.72 -17.06 9.95
CA GLY A 122 -18.85 -17.65 10.69
C GLY A 122 -19.15 -16.84 11.97
N PRO A 123 -20.40 -16.81 12.48
CA PRO A 123 -20.79 -15.93 13.59
C PRO A 123 -19.88 -16.02 14.83
N LYS A 124 -19.41 -17.23 15.16
CA LYS A 124 -18.48 -17.47 16.27
C LYS A 124 -17.08 -16.90 16.01
N GLN A 125 -16.60 -16.95 14.77
CA GLN A 125 -15.31 -16.40 14.37
C GLN A 125 -15.38 -14.87 14.30
N SER A 126 -16.47 -14.31 13.76
CA SER A 126 -16.70 -12.87 13.72
C SER A 126 -16.77 -12.25 15.14
N ALA A 127 -17.44 -12.92 16.09
CA ALA A 127 -17.47 -12.48 17.48
C ALA A 127 -16.09 -12.54 18.17
N ALA A 128 -15.34 -13.62 17.97
CA ALA A 128 -13.97 -13.74 18.49
C ALA A 128 -13.03 -12.69 17.87
N PHE A 129 -13.22 -12.35 16.60
CA PHE A 129 -12.48 -11.31 15.90
C PHE A 129 -12.81 -9.92 16.44
N ALA A 130 -14.10 -9.61 16.64
CA ALA A 130 -14.52 -8.35 17.26
C ALA A 130 -13.98 -8.19 18.69
N GLU A 131 -14.02 -9.26 19.48
CA GLU A 131 -13.48 -9.27 20.85
C GLU A 131 -11.94 -9.13 20.86
N PHE A 132 -11.25 -9.69 19.87
CA PHE A 132 -9.81 -9.48 19.68
C PHE A 132 -9.49 -8.02 19.35
N LEU A 133 -10.24 -7.40 18.42
CA LEU A 133 -10.07 -5.99 18.08
C LEU A 133 -10.37 -5.07 19.26
N ALA A 134 -11.42 -5.34 20.03
CA ALA A 134 -11.78 -4.56 21.22
C ALA A 134 -10.72 -4.61 22.35
N ARG A 135 -9.79 -5.57 22.30
CA ARG A 135 -8.67 -5.70 23.23
C ARG A 135 -7.38 -5.03 22.75
N GLN A 136 -7.34 -4.57 21.50
CA GLN A 136 -6.24 -3.74 21.02
C GLN A 136 -6.43 -2.36 21.67
N THR A 137 -5.63 -2.04 22.70
CA THR A 137 -5.55 -0.69 23.27
C THR A 137 -5.21 0.30 22.15
N PRO A 138 -5.84 1.49 22.08
CA PRO A 138 -5.44 2.50 21.10
C PRO A 138 -3.96 2.80 21.30
N VAL A 139 -3.13 2.57 20.28
CA VAL A 139 -1.77 3.10 20.28
C VAL A 139 -1.90 4.57 19.89
N GLY A 140 -1.95 5.44 20.90
CA GLY A 140 -1.93 6.89 20.72
C GLY A 140 -2.81 7.66 21.69
N ASP A 141 -2.31 7.86 22.91
CA ASP A 141 -2.42 9.15 23.62
C ASP A 141 -1.37 9.13 24.75
N GLU A 142 -0.11 9.36 24.39
CA GLU A 142 0.96 9.68 25.35
C GLU A 142 1.78 10.86 24.81
N HIS A 143 1.22 12.05 25.05
CA HIS A 143 1.81 13.26 25.65
C HIS A 143 3.22 13.75 25.28
#